data_AF-X5FV35-F1
#
_entry.id   AF-X5FV35-F1
#
_cell.length_a   1.000
_cell.length_b   1.000
_cell.length_c   1.000
_cell.angle_alpha   90.00
_cell.angle_beta   90.00
_cell.angle_gamma   90.00
#
_symmetry.space_group_name_H-M   'P 1'
#
loop_
_entity.id
_entity.type
_entity.pdbx_description
1 polymer ?
#
loop_
_entity_poly.entity_id
_entity_poly.type
_entity_poly.pdbx_seq_one_letter_code
_entity_poly.pdbx_strand_id
1 'polypeptide(L)'
;MFPIRFKRPALLCMAMLTVVLSGCGLIQKVVDESKSVASAVFYKQIKILHLDFFSRSALNTDAEDTPLSTMVHVWQLKTREDFDKADYDTLFMQEEKTLEKDVLAKHTVWVKPEGTASLNVPLDKETQFVAIIG
;
A
#
# COMPACT_ATOMS: atom_id res chain seq x y z
N MET A 1 -28.50 -68.76 0.71
CA MET A 1 -28.53 -67.80 1.83
C MET A 1 -27.11 -67.32 2.08
N PHE A 2 -26.72 -66.19 1.48
CA PHE A 2 -25.45 -65.49 1.71
C PHE A 2 -25.77 -64.00 1.69
N PRO A 3 -25.69 -63.25 2.81
CA PRO A 3 -25.77 -61.81 2.76
C PRO A 3 -24.36 -61.22 2.55
N ILE A 4 -24.31 -60.31 1.58
CA ILE A 4 -23.14 -59.59 1.09
C ILE A 4 -22.70 -58.54 2.12
N ARG A 5 -21.40 -58.47 2.36
CA ARG A 5 -20.73 -57.67 3.39
C ARG A 5 -20.13 -56.37 2.81
N PHE A 6 -20.42 -55.25 3.49
CA PHE A 6 -19.48 -54.17 3.82
C PHE A 6 -18.84 -53.34 2.67
N LYS A 7 -19.52 -52.28 2.19
CA LYS A 7 -18.90 -51.20 1.39
C LYS A 7 -19.55 -49.80 1.54
N ARG A 8 -20.04 -49.44 2.74
CA ARG A 8 -20.70 -48.12 2.95
C ARG A 8 -19.99 -47.11 3.87
N PRO A 9 -19.12 -47.47 4.85
CA PRO A 9 -18.60 -46.46 5.78
C PRO A 9 -17.41 -45.65 5.24
N ALA A 10 -16.62 -46.19 4.30
CA ALA A 10 -15.43 -45.51 3.79
C ALA A 10 -15.75 -44.33 2.84
N LEU A 11 -16.85 -44.43 2.09
CA LEU A 11 -17.28 -43.38 1.16
C LEU A 11 -17.77 -42.13 1.90
N LEU A 12 -18.37 -42.32 3.09
CA LEU A 12 -18.94 -41.25 3.90
C LEU A 12 -17.86 -40.40 4.59
N CYS A 13 -16.76 -41.03 5.03
CA CYS A 13 -15.62 -40.33 5.63
C CYS A 13 -14.84 -39.49 4.60
N MET A 14 -14.73 -39.96 3.35
CA MET A 14 -14.03 -39.23 2.27
C MET A 14 -14.79 -37.96 1.87
N ALA A 15 -16.12 -38.01 1.87
CA ALA A 15 -16.99 -36.86 1.56
C ALA A 15 -16.98 -35.79 2.67
N MET A 16 -16.82 -36.17 3.94
CA MET A 16 -16.68 -35.21 5.03
C MET A 16 -15.35 -34.46 4.98
N LEU A 17 -14.27 -35.12 4.55
CA LEU A 17 -12.94 -34.50 4.50
C LEU A 17 -12.82 -33.41 3.41
N THR A 18 -13.50 -33.58 2.27
CA THR A 18 -13.51 -32.57 1.19
C THR A 18 -14.30 -31.30 1.55
N VAL A 19 -15.33 -31.43 2.38
CA VAL A 19 -16.11 -30.29 2.90
C VAL A 19 -15.32 -29.49 3.93
N VAL A 20 -14.49 -30.15 4.76
CA VAL A 20 -13.67 -29.47 5.77
C VAL A 20 -12.48 -28.74 5.12
N LEU A 21 -11.85 -29.30 4.08
CA LEU A 21 -10.74 -28.62 3.38
C LEU A 21 -11.15 -27.40 2.56
N SER A 22 -12.41 -27.31 2.13
CA SER A 22 -12.95 -26.15 1.39
C SER A 22 -13.45 -25.02 2.29
N GLY A 23 -13.50 -25.23 3.62
CA GLY A 23 -14.03 -24.27 4.59
C GLY A 23 -13.07 -23.15 5.00
N CYS A 24 -11.74 -23.37 5.00
CA CYS A 24 -10.81 -22.35 5.52
C CYS A 24 -10.68 -21.11 4.61
N GLY A 25 -10.65 -21.28 3.29
CA GLY A 25 -10.47 -20.17 2.35
C GLY A 25 -11.74 -19.33 2.13
N LEU A 26 -12.92 -19.96 2.21
CA LEU A 26 -14.19 -19.28 1.97
C LEU A 26 -14.59 -18.38 3.15
N ILE A 27 -14.31 -18.80 4.39
CA ILE A 27 -14.61 -18.02 5.59
C ILE A 27 -13.66 -16.81 5.71
N GLN A 28 -12.38 -16.94 5.35
CA GLN A 28 -11.47 -15.79 5.31
C GLN A 28 -11.97 -14.71 4.34
N LYS A 29 -12.38 -15.11 3.13
CA LYS A 29 -12.90 -14.18 2.11
C LYS A 29 -14.19 -13.48 2.55
N VAL A 30 -15.13 -14.20 3.17
CA VAL A 30 -16.38 -13.60 3.67
C VAL A 30 -16.13 -12.69 4.88
N VAL A 31 -15.20 -13.03 5.78
CA VAL A 31 -14.85 -12.15 6.92
C VAL A 31 -14.20 -10.85 6.44
N ASP A 32 -13.31 -10.91 5.45
CA ASP A 32 -12.70 -9.73 4.85
C ASP A 32 -13.71 -8.90 4.05
N GLU A 33 -14.62 -9.52 3.31
CA GLU A 33 -15.71 -8.83 2.62
C GLU A 33 -16.70 -8.18 3.60
N SER A 34 -17.07 -8.85 4.69
CA SER A 34 -18.02 -8.32 5.69
C SER A 34 -17.47 -7.09 6.40
N LYS A 35 -16.20 -7.13 6.83
CA LYS A 35 -15.52 -5.98 7.44
C LYS A 35 -15.36 -4.83 6.45
N SER A 36 -15.06 -5.14 5.18
CA SER A 36 -14.94 -4.17 4.10
C SER A 36 -16.27 -3.46 3.82
N VAL A 37 -17.39 -4.20 3.77
CA VAL A 37 -18.73 -3.63 3.52
C VAL A 37 -19.18 -2.75 4.69
N ALA A 38 -18.99 -3.19 5.94
CA ALA A 38 -19.31 -2.35 7.10
C ALA A 38 -18.47 -1.05 7.12
N SER A 39 -17.17 -1.14 6.82
CA SER A 39 -16.28 0.04 6.82
C SER A 39 -16.54 0.98 5.64
N ALA A 40 -16.95 0.47 4.48
CA ALA A 40 -17.23 1.27 3.29
C ALA A 40 -18.53 2.08 3.39
N VAL A 41 -19.51 1.60 4.16
CA VAL A 41 -20.79 2.30 4.36
C VAL A 41 -20.65 3.44 5.37
N PHE A 42 -19.78 3.29 6.38
CA PHE A 42 -19.63 4.29 7.45
C PHE A 42 -18.40 5.21 7.30
N TYR A 43 -17.39 4.83 6.50
CA TYR A 43 -16.19 5.64 6.28
C TYR A 43 -15.80 5.71 4.79
N LYS A 44 -15.48 6.92 4.31
CA LYS A 44 -14.95 7.14 2.95
C LYS A 44 -13.61 6.41 2.81
N GLN A 45 -13.59 5.35 2.01
CA GLN A 45 -12.37 4.61 1.70
C GLN A 45 -11.57 5.36 0.65
N ILE A 46 -10.50 6.06 1.06
CA ILE A 46 -9.53 6.62 0.12
C ILE A 46 -8.64 5.48 -0.36
N LYS A 47 -8.85 5.03 -1.60
CA LYS A 47 -8.11 3.89 -2.18
C LYS A 47 -6.94 4.30 -3.05
N ILE A 48 -6.97 5.52 -3.56
CA ILE A 48 -5.97 6.07 -4.47
C ILE A 48 -5.45 7.36 -3.85
N LEU A 49 -4.13 7.43 -3.70
CA LEU A 49 -3.40 8.65 -3.42
C LEU A 49 -3.26 9.42 -4.72
N HIS A 50 -3.93 10.57 -4.78
CA HIS A 50 -3.85 11.52 -5.88
C HIS A 50 -3.02 12.72 -5.44
N LEU A 51 -1.85 12.90 -6.06
CA LEU A 51 -1.00 14.07 -5.84
C LEU A 51 -0.74 14.75 -7.19
N ASP A 52 -0.99 16.05 -7.24
CA ASP A 52 -0.68 16.90 -8.38
C ASP A 52 0.38 17.92 -7.99
N PHE A 53 1.48 17.94 -8.73
CA PHE A 53 2.62 18.82 -8.54
C PHE A 53 2.59 19.91 -9.60
N PHE A 54 2.65 21.17 -9.15
CA PHE A 54 2.73 22.35 -10.00
C PHE A 54 3.98 23.12 -9.62
N SER A 55 4.88 23.31 -10.57
CA SER A 55 6.11 24.08 -10.33
C SER A 55 6.00 25.50 -10.84
N ARG A 56 6.84 26.36 -10.26
CA ARG A 56 7.06 27.73 -10.76
C ARG A 56 8.23 27.74 -11.74
N SER A 57 8.43 28.88 -12.39
CA SER A 57 9.52 29.09 -13.34
C SER A 57 10.91 29.01 -12.70
N ALA A 58 11.08 29.53 -11.49
CA ALA A 58 12.34 29.47 -10.75
C ALA A 58 12.45 28.20 -9.85
N LEU A 59 12.11 27.03 -10.38
CA LEU A 59 12.24 25.76 -9.65
C LEU A 59 13.71 25.31 -9.61
N ASN A 60 14.23 24.99 -8.41
CA ASN A 60 15.54 24.39 -8.17
C ASN A 60 16.64 24.98 -9.06
N THR A 61 16.85 26.29 -8.90
CA THR A 61 17.83 27.02 -9.71
C THR A 61 19.25 26.71 -9.27
N ASP A 62 20.18 26.63 -10.22
CA ASP A 62 21.61 26.61 -9.91
C ASP A 62 22.15 28.00 -9.51
N ALA A 63 23.48 28.10 -9.36
CA ALA A 63 24.13 29.34 -8.94
C ALA A 63 24.02 30.46 -10.01
N GLU A 64 23.68 30.10 -11.24
CA GLU A 64 23.47 30.97 -12.39
C GLU A 64 21.99 31.30 -12.63
N ASP A 65 21.12 30.97 -11.67
CA ASP A 65 19.66 31.12 -11.74
C ASP A 65 18.99 30.29 -12.85
N THR A 66 19.65 29.24 -13.36
CA THR A 66 19.07 28.35 -14.38
C THR A 66 18.10 27.38 -13.70
N PRO A 67 16.80 27.35 -14.06
CA PRO A 67 15.85 26.44 -13.43
C PRO A 67 16.13 24.97 -13.81
N LEU A 68 16.16 24.08 -12.82
CA LEU A 68 16.42 22.65 -13.03
C LEU A 68 15.21 21.78 -12.66
N SER A 69 15.13 20.62 -13.29
CA SER A 69 14.14 19.62 -12.91
C SER A 69 14.44 19.09 -11.51
N THR A 70 13.39 18.86 -10.74
CA THR A 70 13.48 18.40 -9.34
C THR A 70 12.88 17.01 -9.21
N MET A 71 13.57 16.11 -8.52
CA MET A 71 13.03 14.81 -8.16
C MET A 71 12.29 14.93 -6.83
N VAL A 72 11.00 14.63 -6.84
CA VAL A 72 10.18 14.59 -5.63
C VAL A 72 10.05 13.15 -5.16
N HIS A 73 10.43 12.88 -3.93
CA HIS A 73 10.26 11.62 -3.23
C HIS A 73 8.95 11.64 -2.44
N VAL A 74 8.17 10.57 -2.54
CA VAL A 74 6.89 10.41 -1.84
C VAL A 74 6.91 9.08 -1.09
N TRP A 75 6.66 9.12 0.22
CA TRP A 75 6.53 7.93 1.05
C TRP A 75 5.15 7.86 1.67
N GLN A 76 4.59 6.65 1.71
CA GLN A 76 3.45 6.30 2.53
C GLN A 76 3.96 5.67 3.82
N LEU A 77 3.59 6.22 4.98
CA LEU A 77 4.15 5.86 6.27
C LEU A 77 3.07 5.42 7.27
N LYS A 78 3.42 4.44 8.13
CA LYS A 78 2.64 4.06 9.32
C LYS A 78 2.73 5.12 10.42
N THR A 79 3.92 5.67 10.64
CA THR A 79 4.18 6.73 11.61
C THR A 79 5.09 7.80 11.01
N ARG A 80 5.13 8.99 11.61
CA ARG A 80 5.97 10.11 11.16
C ARG A 80 7.21 10.35 12.01
N GLU A 81 7.43 9.55 13.06
CA GLU A 81 8.40 9.86 14.11
C GLU A 81 9.85 9.87 13.60
N ASP A 82 10.26 8.84 12.86
CA ASP A 82 11.62 8.76 12.32
C ASP A 82 11.83 9.75 11.16
N PHE A 83 10.77 10.03 10.39
CA PHE A 83 10.80 11.06 9.34
C PHE A 83 11.02 12.46 9.92
N ASP A 84 10.30 12.84 10.97
CA ASP A 84 10.40 14.17 11.58
C ASP A 84 11.75 14.42 12.28
N LYS A 85 12.43 13.35 12.72
CA LYS A 85 13.73 13.44 13.39
C LYS A 85 14.90 13.50 12.42
N ALA A 86 14.71 13.04 11.19
CA ALA A 86 15.77 12.95 10.19
C ALA A 86 15.95 14.28 9.48
N ASP A 87 17.21 14.64 9.23
CA ASP A 87 17.53 15.76 8.34
C ASP A 87 17.45 15.33 6.86
N TYR A 88 17.54 16.31 5.96
CA TYR A 88 17.45 16.08 4.53
C TYR A 88 18.51 15.07 4.02
N ASP A 89 19.76 15.22 4.46
CA ASP A 89 20.85 14.35 4.03
C ASP A 89 20.62 12.90 4.47
N THR A 90 20.12 12.70 5.68
CA THR A 90 19.76 11.38 6.22
C THR A 90 18.60 10.76 5.42
N LEU A 91 17.58 11.55 5.09
CA LEU A 91 16.44 11.08 4.31
C LEU A 91 16.80 10.78 2.85
N PHE A 92 17.79 11.47 2.27
CA PHE A 92 18.20 11.26 0.89
C PHE A 92 19.24 10.14 0.76
N MET A 93 20.23 10.08 1.67
CA MET A 93 21.37 9.16 1.58
C MET A 93 21.18 7.86 2.35
N GLN A 94 20.31 7.85 3.37
CA GLN A 94 20.17 6.72 4.31
C GLN A 94 18.72 6.31 4.52
N GLU A 95 17.82 6.62 3.58
CA GLU A 95 16.38 6.40 3.71
C GLU A 95 16.01 5.00 4.21
N GLU A 96 16.69 3.97 3.70
CA GLU A 96 16.35 2.57 3.97
C GLU A 96 16.61 2.26 5.44
N LYS A 97 17.73 2.73 5.98
CA LYS A 97 18.07 2.55 7.40
C LYS A 97 17.18 3.37 8.32
N THR A 98 16.78 4.56 7.87
CA THR A 98 16.06 5.54 8.68
C THR A 98 14.56 5.26 8.75
N LEU A 99 13.95 4.84 7.64
CA LEU A 99 12.49 4.75 7.52
C LEU A 99 11.97 3.31 7.27
N GLU A 100 12.83 2.30 7.11
CA GLU A 100 12.44 0.92 6.68
C GLU A 100 11.18 0.39 7.35
N LYS A 101 11.09 0.57 8.66
CA LYS A 101 10.08 -0.06 9.52
C LYS A 101 8.69 0.52 9.30
N ASP A 102 8.63 1.78 8.89
CA ASP A 102 7.39 2.54 8.80
C ASP A 102 6.96 2.82 7.36
N VAL A 103 7.82 2.59 6.37
CA VAL A 103 7.49 2.77 4.95
C VAL A 103 6.63 1.61 4.43
N LEU A 104 5.47 1.95 3.90
CA LEU A 104 4.54 1.05 3.24
C LEU A 104 4.71 1.06 1.72
N ALA A 105 4.97 2.24 1.16
CA ALA A 105 5.21 2.42 -0.26
C ALA A 105 6.10 3.64 -0.49
N LYS A 106 6.92 3.58 -1.55
CA LYS A 106 7.80 4.66 -1.98
C LYS A 106 7.58 4.93 -3.47
N HIS A 107 7.53 6.21 -3.83
CA HIS A 107 7.43 6.69 -5.20
C HIS A 107 8.35 7.88 -5.45
N THR A 108 8.69 8.11 -6.71
CA THR A 108 9.45 9.27 -7.16
C THR A 108 8.76 9.91 -8.36
N VAL A 109 8.80 11.24 -8.44
CA VAL A 109 8.18 12.03 -9.50
C VAL A 109 9.17 13.11 -9.96
N TRP A 110 9.44 13.19 -11.25
CA TRP A 110 10.21 14.29 -11.80
C TRP A 110 9.31 15.47 -12.15
N VAL A 111 9.61 16.64 -11.58
CA VAL A 111 8.88 17.89 -11.83
C VAL A 111 9.80 18.85 -12.57
N LYS A 112 9.39 19.25 -13.77
CA LYS A 112 10.10 20.25 -14.58
C LYS A 112 9.71 21.67 -14.14
N PRO A 113 10.55 22.70 -14.32
CA PRO A 113 10.14 24.10 -14.17
C PRO A 113 8.94 24.45 -15.06
N GLU A 114 8.00 25.27 -14.55
CA GLU A 114 6.70 25.61 -15.19
C GLU A 114 5.87 24.39 -15.64
N GLY A 115 6.15 23.23 -15.07
CA GLY A 115 5.55 21.96 -15.43
C GLY A 115 4.50 21.50 -14.43
N THR A 116 3.74 20.51 -14.86
CA THR A 116 2.83 19.75 -14.02
C THR A 116 3.19 18.28 -14.06
N ALA A 117 3.09 17.60 -12.92
CA ALA A 117 3.22 16.15 -12.82
C ALA A 117 2.17 15.60 -11.86
N SER A 118 1.72 14.37 -12.08
CA SER A 118 0.74 13.72 -11.21
C SER A 118 1.22 12.35 -10.76
N LEU A 119 0.97 12.01 -9.51
CA LEU A 119 1.15 10.68 -8.95
C LEU A 119 -0.21 10.14 -8.51
N ASN A 120 -0.66 9.07 -9.18
CA ASN A 120 -1.93 8.41 -8.91
C ASN A 120 -1.65 6.94 -8.60
N VAL A 121 -1.50 6.61 -7.32
CA VAL A 121 -1.05 5.29 -6.87
C VAL A 121 -2.01 4.73 -5.81
N PRO A 122 -2.08 3.39 -5.64
CA PRO A 122 -2.83 2.81 -4.53
C PRO A 122 -2.36 3.38 -3.19
N LEU A 123 -3.31 3.81 -2.36
CA LEU A 123 -3.05 4.15 -0.96
C LEU A 123 -3.09 2.85 -0.15
N ASP A 124 -1.98 2.51 0.50
CA ASP A 124 -1.96 1.38 1.42
C ASP A 124 -2.93 1.64 2.59
N LYS A 125 -3.62 0.59 3.04
CA LYS A 125 -4.66 0.70 4.07
C LYS A 125 -4.09 1.05 5.45
N GLU A 126 -2.82 0.75 5.69
CA GLU A 126 -2.14 1.08 6.95
C GLU A 126 -1.52 2.48 6.92
N THR A 127 -1.53 3.17 5.78
CA THR A 127 -0.94 4.51 5.64
C THR A 127 -1.67 5.52 6.51
N GLN A 128 -0.94 6.12 7.46
CA GLN A 128 -1.42 7.23 8.28
C GLN A 128 -0.86 8.56 7.82
N PHE A 129 0.31 8.56 7.18
CA PHE A 129 1.00 9.77 6.72
C PHE A 129 1.52 9.62 5.29
N VAL A 130 1.50 10.71 4.54
CA VAL A 130 2.18 10.82 3.25
C VAL A 130 3.25 11.89 3.40
N ALA A 131 4.51 11.48 3.29
CA ALA A 131 5.67 12.36 3.36
C ALA A 131 6.17 12.70 1.96
N ILE A 132 6.55 13.95 1.74
CA ILE A 132 6.99 14.47 0.44
C ILE A 132 8.25 15.31 0.64
N ILE A 133 9.31 15.02 -0.11
CA ILE A 133 10.56 15.80 -0.16
C ILE A 133 10.93 16.03 -1.62
N GLY A 134 11.40 17.22 -1.95
CA GLY A 134 11.95 17.57 -3.27
C GLY A 134 13.07 18.58 -3.13
#